data_AF-A0A3N5JCW9-F1
#
_entry.id   AF-A0A3N5JCW9-F1
#
_cell.length_a   1.000
_cell.length_b   1.000
_cell.length_c   1.000
_cell.angle_alpha   90.00
_cell.angle_beta   90.00
_cell.angle_gamma   90.00
#
_symmetry.space_group_name_H-M   'P 1'
#
loop_
_entity.id
_entity.type
_entity.pdbx_description
1 polymer ?
#
loop_
_entity_poly.entity_id
_entity_poly.type
_entity_poly.pdbx_seq_one_letter_code
_entity_poly.pdbx_strand_id
1 'polypeptide(L)'
;MTSKERFTITINGGKPDRPPIFATFTPQVAEKVSAFTGFSYDPPIDSLLSTRISHTNLLLALGNDAVGIAACTPSDFVPAVQEPGITVNEWGMHFKNIGLYNEFIHFPLAFAETASDIVDYPFPQPHAPGRFD
;
A
#
# COMPACT_ATOMS: atom_id res chain seq x y z
N MET A 1 16.23 4.41 -23.94
CA MET A 1 14.85 3.96 -23.70
C MET A 1 14.42 4.49 -22.33
N THR A 2 13.31 5.22 -22.29
CA THR A 2 12.71 5.68 -21.03
C THR A 2 12.12 4.50 -20.25
N SER A 3 11.89 4.68 -18.96
CA SER A 3 11.20 3.68 -18.11
C SER A 3 9.85 3.26 -18.69
N LYS A 4 9.06 4.25 -19.15
CA LYS A 4 7.74 4.02 -19.77
C LYS A 4 7.85 3.21 -21.07
N GLU A 5 8.79 3.54 -21.94
CA GLU A 5 9.03 2.79 -23.19
C GLU A 5 9.42 1.34 -22.89
N ARG A 6 10.34 1.14 -21.94
CA ARG A 6 10.81 -0.17 -21.51
C ARG A 6 9.68 -1.05 -21.01
N PHE A 7 8.86 -0.51 -20.11
CA PHE A 7 7.71 -1.23 -19.58
C PHE A 7 6.70 -1.54 -20.68
N THR A 8 6.35 -0.56 -21.51
CA THR A 8 5.37 -0.71 -22.62
C THR A 8 5.81 -1.76 -23.64
N ILE A 9 7.09 -1.78 -24.04
CA ILE A 9 7.61 -2.80 -24.96
C ILE A 9 7.50 -4.20 -24.33
N THR A 10 7.89 -4.31 -23.05
CA THR A 10 7.92 -5.60 -22.33
C THR A 10 6.53 -6.21 -22.19
N ILE A 11 5.53 -5.43 -21.75
CA ILE A 11 4.16 -5.95 -21.56
C ILE A 11 3.50 -6.38 -22.88
N ASN A 12 3.97 -5.85 -24.00
CA ASN A 12 3.51 -6.21 -25.34
C ASN A 12 4.36 -7.35 -25.97
N GLY A 13 5.18 -8.04 -25.18
CA GLY A 13 5.98 -9.19 -25.62
C GLY A 13 7.20 -8.84 -26.48
N GLY A 14 7.55 -7.55 -26.57
CA GLY A 14 8.75 -7.09 -27.27
C GLY A 14 10.02 -7.29 -26.44
N LYS A 15 11.17 -7.02 -27.08
CA LYS A 15 12.49 -7.08 -26.43
C LYS A 15 12.98 -5.67 -26.08
N PRO A 16 12.89 -5.23 -24.81
CA PRO A 16 13.43 -3.94 -24.39
C PRO A 16 14.97 -3.93 -24.35
N ASP A 17 15.56 -2.78 -24.01
CA ASP A 17 17.00 -2.65 -23.77
C ASP A 17 17.49 -3.43 -22.54
N ARG A 18 16.64 -3.56 -21.50
CA ARG A 18 16.81 -4.43 -20.33
C ARG A 18 15.45 -4.79 -19.74
N PRO A 19 15.34 -5.84 -18.90
CA PRO A 19 14.11 -6.09 -18.14
C PRO A 19 13.69 -4.85 -17.31
N PRO A 20 12.40 -4.48 -17.29
CA PRO A 20 11.92 -3.44 -16.40
C PRO A 20 11.97 -3.89 -14.95
N ILE A 21 12.23 -2.94 -14.04
CA ILE A 21 12.34 -3.17 -12.61
C ILE A 21 11.15 -2.52 -11.91
N PHE A 22 10.52 -3.28 -11.03
CA PHE A 22 9.59 -2.76 -10.04
C PHE A 22 9.92 -3.41 -8.70
N ALA A 23 10.53 -2.62 -7.81
CA ALA A 23 10.86 -3.02 -6.45
C ALA A 23 10.07 -2.19 -5.44
N THR A 24 9.91 -2.75 -4.25
CA THR A 24 9.16 -2.14 -3.14
C THR A 24 9.92 -2.37 -1.84
N PHE A 25 9.86 -1.43 -0.91
CA PHE A 25 10.51 -1.54 0.40
C PHE A 25 9.51 -1.56 1.54
N THR A 26 9.89 -2.22 2.63
CA THR A 26 9.24 -1.96 3.91
C THR A 26 9.73 -0.61 4.47
N PRO A 27 8.98 0.04 5.36
CA PRO A 27 9.37 1.35 5.91
C PRO A 27 10.77 1.36 6.52
N GLN A 28 11.13 0.29 7.25
CA GLN A 28 12.42 0.17 7.92
C GLN A 28 13.59 0.05 6.94
N VAL A 29 13.36 -0.53 5.76
CA VAL A 29 14.37 -0.62 4.69
C VAL A 29 14.47 0.72 3.98
N ALA A 30 13.35 1.33 3.63
CA ALA A 30 13.32 2.63 2.97
C ALA A 30 14.05 3.71 3.79
N GLU A 31 13.79 3.78 5.10
CA GLU A 31 14.47 4.71 6.01
C GLU A 31 15.99 4.52 6.00
N LYS A 32 16.47 3.28 6.12
CA LYS A 32 17.91 2.97 6.11
C LYS A 32 18.57 3.28 4.77
N VAL A 33 17.89 2.97 3.66
CA VAL A 33 18.42 3.23 2.32
C VAL A 33 18.44 4.73 2.02
N SER A 34 17.40 5.48 2.39
CA SER A 34 17.40 6.94 2.31
C SER A 34 18.56 7.55 3.10
N ALA A 35 18.77 7.11 4.35
CA ALA A 35 19.87 7.58 5.18
C ALA A 35 21.25 7.28 4.58
N PHE A 36 21.42 6.10 3.96
CA PHE A 36 22.68 5.70 3.33
C PHE A 36 22.97 6.43 2.02
N THR A 37 21.93 6.63 1.19
CA THR A 37 22.06 7.22 -0.16
C THR A 37 21.97 8.74 -0.18
N GLY A 38 21.40 9.35 0.86
CA GLY A 38 21.06 10.77 0.90
C GLY A 38 19.80 11.14 0.11
N PHE A 39 19.08 10.16 -0.43
CA PHE A 39 17.79 10.39 -1.11
C PHE A 39 16.67 10.61 -0.09
N SER A 40 15.66 11.41 -0.49
CA SER A 40 14.50 11.69 0.34
C SER A 40 13.78 10.43 0.77
N TYR A 41 13.37 10.39 2.04
CA TYR A 41 12.47 9.37 2.57
C TYR A 41 11.03 9.87 2.45
N ASP A 42 10.21 9.17 1.66
CA ASP A 42 8.76 9.37 1.69
C ASP A 42 8.17 8.47 2.78
N PRO A 43 7.28 8.96 3.65
CA PRO A 43 6.63 8.13 4.65
C PRO A 43 5.70 7.07 4.01
N PRO A 44 5.33 6.01 4.74
CA PRO A 44 4.38 5.02 4.26
C PRO A 44 3.01 5.65 4.03
N ILE A 45 2.37 5.33 2.90
CA ILE A 45 1.00 5.74 2.57
C ILE A 45 0.02 4.85 3.33
N ASP A 46 -1.05 5.43 3.87
CA ASP A 46 -2.10 4.68 4.54
C ASP A 46 -2.99 3.95 3.52
N SER A 47 -2.73 2.65 3.37
CA SER A 47 -3.43 1.76 2.45
C SER A 47 -3.21 0.30 2.88
N LEU A 48 -4.16 -0.59 2.58
CA LEU A 48 -3.95 -2.04 2.68
C LEU A 48 -2.80 -2.54 1.79
N LEU A 49 -2.40 -1.76 0.78
CA LEU A 49 -1.27 -2.04 -0.10
C LEU A 49 -0.09 -1.10 0.15
N SER A 50 0.00 -0.49 1.34
CA SER A 50 1.01 0.51 1.73
C SER A 50 2.43 0.16 1.25
N THR A 51 2.91 -1.05 1.53
CA THR A 51 4.27 -1.48 1.14
C THR A 51 4.51 -1.51 -0.36
N ARG A 52 3.46 -1.56 -1.19
CA ARG A 52 3.56 -1.61 -2.66
C ARG A 52 3.49 -0.23 -3.33
N ILE A 53 2.95 0.76 -2.63
CA ILE A 53 2.66 2.09 -3.18
C ILE A 53 3.44 3.23 -2.50
N SER A 54 4.17 2.92 -1.43
CA SER A 54 4.97 3.88 -0.66
C SER A 54 6.38 4.06 -1.21
N HIS A 55 7.08 5.09 -0.70
CA HIS A 55 8.50 5.34 -0.96
C HIS A 55 8.83 5.62 -2.43
N THR A 56 7.86 6.17 -3.17
CA THR A 56 7.93 6.34 -4.63
C THR A 56 9.13 7.16 -5.08
N ASN A 57 9.45 8.29 -4.44
CA ASN A 57 10.57 9.13 -4.87
C ASN A 57 11.91 8.43 -4.65
N LEU A 58 12.06 7.75 -3.51
CA LEU A 58 13.24 6.92 -3.24
C LEU A 58 13.40 5.82 -4.30
N LEU A 59 12.33 5.07 -4.58
CA LEU A 59 12.37 3.94 -5.51
C LEU A 59 12.61 4.40 -6.96
N LEU A 60 12.05 5.55 -7.35
CA LEU A 60 12.34 6.18 -8.65
C LEU A 60 13.82 6.59 -8.75
N ALA A 61 14.39 7.17 -7.70
CA ALA A 61 15.81 7.52 -7.67
C ALA A 61 16.73 6.28 -7.75
N LEU A 62 16.27 5.13 -7.24
CA LEU A 62 16.94 3.84 -7.34
C LEU A 62 16.71 3.10 -8.67
N GLY A 63 15.90 3.65 -9.58
CA GLY A 63 15.75 3.15 -10.94
C GLY A 63 14.52 2.28 -11.19
N ASN A 64 13.48 2.35 -10.35
CA ASN A 64 12.19 1.75 -10.68
C ASN A 64 11.67 2.26 -12.03
N ASP A 65 11.16 1.34 -12.85
CA ASP A 65 10.58 1.65 -14.15
C ASP A 65 9.06 1.89 -14.10
N ALA A 66 8.44 1.61 -12.95
CA ALA A 66 7.02 1.77 -12.70
C ALA A 66 6.75 2.26 -11.27
N VAL A 67 5.55 2.82 -11.08
CA VAL A 67 5.02 3.25 -9.79
C VAL A 67 3.79 2.41 -9.49
N GLY A 68 3.70 1.88 -8.27
CA GLY A 68 2.50 1.22 -7.78
C GLY A 68 1.47 2.25 -7.34
N ILE A 69 0.20 2.00 -7.66
CA ILE A 69 -0.94 2.80 -7.17
C ILE A 69 -1.94 1.87 -6.49
N ALA A 70 -2.67 2.37 -5.51
CA ALA A 70 -3.77 1.67 -4.87
C ALA A 70 -4.73 2.67 -4.22
N ALA A 71 -5.90 2.19 -3.82
CA ALA A 71 -6.80 2.96 -2.99
C ALA A 71 -6.17 3.21 -1.60
N CYS A 72 -6.18 4.45 -1.17
CA CYS A 72 -5.81 4.89 0.18
C CYS A 72 -7.04 4.98 1.09
N THR A 73 -6.83 5.18 2.38
CA THR A 73 -7.93 5.53 3.30
C THR A 73 -8.56 6.88 2.91
N PRO A 74 -9.86 7.08 3.19
CA PRO A 74 -10.51 8.38 2.98
C PRO A 74 -9.80 9.49 3.74
N SER A 75 -9.79 10.71 3.20
CA SER A 75 -9.06 11.84 3.79
C SER A 75 -9.61 12.29 5.15
N ASP A 76 -10.87 11.97 5.45
CA ASP A 76 -11.54 12.20 6.73
C ASP A 76 -11.50 10.99 7.67
N PHE A 77 -10.90 9.87 7.25
CA PHE A 77 -10.82 8.67 8.06
C PHE A 77 -9.71 8.79 9.12
N VAL A 78 -10.08 8.57 10.37
CA VAL A 78 -9.13 8.46 11.48
C VAL A 78 -9.23 7.04 12.04
N PRO A 79 -8.14 6.23 11.99
CA PRO A 79 -8.14 4.91 12.60
C PRO A 79 -8.55 4.98 14.06
N ALA A 80 -9.52 4.16 14.45
CA ALA A 80 -9.93 4.08 15.85
C ALA A 80 -8.91 3.26 16.65
N VAL A 81 -8.45 3.80 17.79
CA VAL A 81 -7.68 3.03 18.77
C VAL A 81 -8.67 2.43 19.75
N GLN A 82 -8.86 1.11 19.69
CA GLN A 82 -9.80 0.42 20.59
C GLN A 82 -9.17 0.19 21.97
N GLU A 83 -7.91 -0.22 21.99
CA GLU A 83 -7.10 -0.48 23.17
C GLU A 83 -5.62 -0.16 22.86
N PRO A 84 -4.73 -0.02 23.87
CA PRO A 84 -3.31 0.21 23.62
C PRO A 84 -2.71 -0.85 22.68
N GLY A 85 -2.26 -0.42 21.50
CA GLY A 85 -1.65 -1.29 20.50
C GLY A 85 -2.64 -2.02 19.57
N ILE A 86 -3.95 -1.76 19.69
CA ILE A 86 -4.97 -2.26 18.77
C ILE A 86 -5.57 -1.10 17.97
N THR A 87 -5.45 -1.18 16.64
CA THR A 87 -6.04 -0.22 15.70
C THR A 87 -7.14 -0.88 14.87
N VAL A 88 -8.17 -0.11 14.54
CA VAL A 88 -9.27 -0.54 13.67
C VAL A 88 -9.26 0.33 12.41
N ASN A 89 -9.25 -0.31 11.24
CA ASN A 89 -9.33 0.38 9.96
C ASN A 89 -10.79 0.56 9.49
N GLU A 90 -10.98 1.28 8.38
CA GLU A 90 -12.30 1.54 7.79
C GLU A 90 -13.06 0.27 7.37
N TRP A 91 -12.31 -0.82 7.16
CA TRP A 91 -12.86 -2.12 6.80
C TRP A 91 -13.35 -2.89 8.02
N GLY A 92 -13.33 -2.34 9.23
CA GLY A 92 -13.70 -3.04 10.46
C GLY A 92 -12.67 -4.08 10.90
N MET A 93 -11.45 -4.03 10.36
CA MET A 93 -10.39 -4.98 10.65
C MET A 93 -9.58 -4.51 11.85
N HIS A 94 -9.30 -5.42 12.79
CA HIS A 94 -8.52 -5.07 13.97
C HIS A 94 -7.09 -5.60 13.83
N PHE A 95 -6.15 -4.70 14.09
CA PHE A 95 -4.73 -4.94 13.97
C PHE A 95 -4.07 -4.77 15.31
N LYS A 96 -3.27 -5.75 15.71
CA LYS A 96 -2.40 -5.65 16.88
C LYS A 96 -0.98 -5.37 16.43
N ASN A 97 -0.39 -4.28 16.92
CA ASN A 97 1.04 -4.05 16.70
C ASN A 97 1.86 -5.08 17.49
N ILE A 98 2.72 -5.81 16.78
CA ILE A 98 3.63 -6.80 17.38
C ILE A 98 5.10 -6.51 17.01
N GLY A 99 5.43 -5.24 16.82
CA GLY A 99 6.77 -4.76 16.52
C GLY A 99 6.92 -4.34 15.06
N LEU A 100 7.54 -5.19 14.24
CA LEU A 100 7.86 -4.85 12.83
C LEU A 100 6.64 -4.86 11.90
N TYR A 101 5.57 -5.53 12.31
CA TYR A 101 4.34 -5.66 11.56
C TYR A 101 3.12 -5.64 12.49
N ASN A 102 1.96 -5.46 11.87
CA ASN A 102 0.68 -5.53 12.53
C ASN A 102 0.04 -6.88 12.22
N GLU A 103 -0.41 -7.59 13.25
CA GLU A 103 -1.11 -8.87 13.10
C GLU A 103 -2.61 -8.66 13.05
N PHE A 104 -3.28 -9.43 12.22
CA PHE A 104 -4.74 -9.40 12.11
C PHE A 104 -5.37 -10.22 13.22
N ILE A 105 -6.16 -9.57 14.07
CA ILE A 105 -6.74 -10.25 15.25
C ILE A 105 -8.28 -10.30 15.23
N HIS A 106 -8.93 -9.54 14.35
CA HIS A 106 -10.37 -9.60 14.13
C HIS A 106 -10.69 -9.49 12.65
N PHE A 107 -11.56 -10.38 12.19
CA PHE A 107 -12.02 -10.46 10.81
C PHE A 107 -13.50 -10.08 10.76
N PRO A 108 -13.86 -8.95 10.14
CA PRO A 108 -15.23 -8.40 10.21
C PRO A 108 -16.30 -9.34 9.65
N LEU A 109 -15.92 -10.22 8.72
CA LEU A 109 -16.79 -11.19 8.06
C LEU A 109 -16.43 -12.64 8.40
N ALA A 110 -15.74 -12.91 9.52
CA ALA A 110 -15.31 -14.27 9.90
C ALA A 110 -16.45 -15.28 10.02
N PHE A 111 -17.67 -14.81 10.30
CA PHE A 111 -18.85 -15.64 10.53
C PHE A 111 -19.95 -15.38 9.50
N ALA A 112 -19.63 -14.77 8.35
CA ALA A 112 -20.58 -14.62 7.26
C ALA A 112 -20.93 -16.01 6.69
N GLU A 113 -22.22 -16.36 6.66
CA GLU A 113 -22.72 -17.66 6.17
C GLU A 113 -23.61 -17.50 4.93
N THR A 114 -24.10 -16.29 4.67
CA THR A 114 -25.08 -15.99 3.63
C THR A 114 -24.66 -14.84 2.73
N ALA A 115 -25.29 -14.74 1.56
CA ALA A 115 -25.10 -13.59 0.69
C ALA A 115 -25.57 -12.27 1.35
N SER A 116 -26.57 -12.32 2.24
CA SER A 116 -27.06 -11.13 2.94
C SER A 116 -25.98 -10.55 3.85
N ASP A 117 -25.22 -11.41 4.56
CA ASP A 117 -24.12 -10.96 5.44
C ASP A 117 -23.07 -10.12 4.70
N ILE A 118 -22.88 -10.38 3.41
CA ILE A 118 -22.00 -9.59 2.55
C ILE A 118 -22.70 -8.32 2.08
N VAL A 119 -23.92 -8.41 1.57
CA VAL A 119 -24.66 -7.26 1.03
C VAL A 119 -24.92 -6.20 2.10
N ASP A 120 -25.22 -6.62 3.32
CA ASP A 120 -25.55 -5.74 4.44
C ASP A 120 -24.30 -5.18 5.14
N TYR A 121 -23.10 -5.67 4.79
CA TYR A 121 -21.86 -5.17 5.35
C TYR A 121 -21.56 -3.74 4.85
N PRO A 122 -21.23 -2.79 5.73
CA PRO A 122 -20.95 -1.40 5.36
C PRO A 122 -19.57 -1.28 4.71
N PHE A 123 -19.42 -1.74 3.46
CA PHE A 123 -18.17 -1.65 2.74
C PHE A 123 -17.71 -0.19 2.55
N PRO A 124 -16.39 0.07 2.57
CA PRO A 124 -15.87 1.40 2.33
C PRO A 124 -16.25 1.94 0.94
N GLN A 125 -16.55 3.23 0.87
CA GLN A 125 -16.93 3.88 -0.38
C GLN A 125 -15.73 3.95 -1.34
N PRO A 126 -15.80 3.34 -2.55
CA PRO A 126 -14.66 3.28 -3.47
C PRO A 126 -14.20 4.64 -4.00
N HIS A 127 -15.11 5.62 -4.02
CA HIS A 127 -14.87 6.97 -4.53
C HIS A 127 -14.82 8.03 -3.42
N ALA A 128 -14.62 7.62 -2.16
CA ALA A 128 -14.42 8.56 -1.08
C ALA A 128 -13.24 9.52 -1.39
N PRO A 129 -13.30 10.80 -1.00
CA PRO A 129 -12.16 11.71 -1.09
C PRO A 129 -10.91 11.11 -0.43
N GLY A 130 -9.71 11.34 -0.97
CA GLY A 130 -8.46 10.75 -0.45
C GLY A 130 -8.07 9.40 -1.04
N ARG A 131 -8.97 8.67 -1.71
CA ARG A 131 -8.68 7.32 -2.25
C ARG A 131 -7.50 7.28 -3.23
N PHE A 132 -7.28 8.35 -4.00
CA PHE A 132 -6.28 8.39 -5.09
C PHE A 132 -5.51 9.71 -5.14
N ASP A 133 -5.47 10.43 -4.01
CA ASP A 133 -4.77 11.72 -3.89
C ASP A 133 -3.25 11.53 -3.73
#